data_AF-A0A6L3XYK8-F1
#
_entry.id   AF-A0A6L3XYK8-F1
#
_cell.length_a   1.000
_cell.length_b   1.000
_cell.length_c   1.000
_cell.angle_alpha   90.00
_cell.angle_beta   90.00
_cell.angle_gamma   90.00
#
_symmetry.space_group_name_H-M   'P 1'
#
loop_
_entity.id
_entity.type
_entity.pdbx_description
1 polymer ?
#
loop_
_entity_poly.entity_id
_entity_poly.type
_entity_poly.pdbx_seq_one_letter_code
_entity_poly.pdbx_strand_id
1 'polypeptide(L)'
;MDYQLTLNWPEFIERYWQKRPVVLKRGISNFIDPISPDELAGLAMENEVDSRLVSHQDGKWQVSHGPFESYDHLGENNWSLLVQAVNNW
;
A
#
# COMPACT_ATOMS: atom_id res chain seq x y z
N MET A 1 16.63 1.36 -8.44
CA MET A 1 16.13 2.69 -8.85
C MET A 1 16.14 3.55 -7.61
N ASP A 2 16.65 4.78 -7.69
CA ASP A 2 16.75 5.66 -6.52
C ASP A 2 15.68 6.75 -6.60
N TYR A 3 14.87 6.88 -5.54
CA TYR A 3 13.88 7.95 -5.44
C TYR A 3 14.48 9.18 -4.77
N GLN A 4 14.15 10.37 -5.29
CA GLN A 4 14.54 11.64 -4.70
C GLN A 4 13.31 12.40 -4.19
N LEU A 5 13.38 12.87 -2.95
CA LEU A 5 12.33 13.65 -2.31
C LEU A 5 12.51 15.14 -2.59
N THR A 6 11.46 15.77 -3.11
CA THR A 6 11.34 17.23 -3.25
C THR A 6 10.67 17.80 -1.99
N LEU A 7 11.44 17.97 -0.92
CA LEU A 7 10.95 18.40 0.40
C LEU A 7 11.93 19.35 1.10
N ASN A 8 11.40 20.43 1.71
CA ASN A 8 12.14 21.23 2.68
C ASN A 8 12.08 20.57 4.07
N TRP A 9 13.14 19.84 4.43
CA TRP A 9 13.21 19.10 5.68
C TRP A 9 13.10 19.96 6.95
N PRO A 10 13.87 21.06 7.10
CA PRO A 10 13.73 21.94 8.26
C PRO A 10 12.29 22.39 8.51
N GLU A 11 11.60 22.87 7.47
CA GLU A 11 10.22 23.31 7.61
C GLU A 11 9.27 22.14 7.95
N PHE A 12 9.48 20.98 7.31
CA PHE A 12 8.67 19.79 7.55
C PHE A 12 8.72 19.33 9.01
N ILE A 13 9.93 19.22 9.56
CA ILE A 13 10.15 18.78 10.95
C ILE A 13 9.59 19.81 11.95
N GLU A 14 9.83 21.09 11.71
CA GLU A 14 9.36 22.16 12.58
C GLU A 14 7.81 22.19 12.64
N ARG A 15 7.15 22.20 11.48
CA ARG A 15 5.73 22.56 11.39
C ARG A 15 4.75 21.39 11.25
N TYR A 16 5.21 20.21 10.84
CA TYR A 16 4.32 19.11 10.45
C TYR A 16 4.60 17.80 11.18
N TRP A 17 5.87 17.40 11.31
CA TRP A 17 6.24 16.13 11.94
C TRP A 17 5.66 16.02 13.37
N GLN A 18 4.86 14.97 13.60
CA GLN A 18 4.10 14.70 14.83
C GLN A 18 3.19 15.84 15.31
N LYS A 19 2.79 16.77 14.43
CA LYS A 19 1.97 17.94 14.78
C LYS A 19 0.68 18.03 13.98
N ARG A 20 0.76 17.96 12.64
CA ARG A 20 -0.40 18.11 11.75
C ARG A 20 -0.17 17.45 10.38
N PRO A 21 -1.23 16.97 9.71
CA PRO A 21 -1.13 16.40 8.38
C PRO A 21 -0.84 17.46 7.30
N VAL A 22 -0.19 17.03 6.21
CA VAL A 22 0.04 17.86 5.02
C VAL A 22 0.14 16.97 3.77
N VAL A 23 -0.36 17.45 2.63
CA VAL A 23 -0.17 16.78 1.34
C VAL A 23 1.01 17.42 0.60
N LEU A 24 2.08 16.65 0.41
CA LEU A 24 3.26 17.08 -0.36
C LEU A 24 3.05 16.80 -1.85
N LYS A 25 2.52 17.78 -2.58
CA LYS A 25 2.23 17.65 -4.02
C LYS A 25 3.52 17.37 -4.80
N ARG A 26 3.52 16.29 -5.60
CA ARG A 26 4.68 15.84 -6.40
C ARG A 26 5.95 15.66 -5.56
N GLY A 27 5.82 15.17 -4.33
CA GLY A 27 6.95 14.98 -3.41
C GLY A 27 8.03 14.04 -3.95
N ILE A 28 7.67 13.12 -4.85
CA ILE A 28 8.60 12.40 -5.72
C ILE A 28 8.26 12.81 -7.16
N SER A 29 9.21 13.42 -7.85
CA SER A 29 9.03 13.83 -9.24
C SER A 29 9.12 12.62 -10.16
N ASN A 30 8.23 12.54 -11.16
CA ASN A 30 8.18 11.43 -12.13
C ASN A 30 8.18 10.05 -11.46
N PHE A 31 7.29 9.88 -10.47
CA PHE A 31 7.17 8.63 -9.73
C PHE A 31 6.89 7.44 -10.67
N ILE A 32 7.65 6.37 -10.48
CA ILE A 32 7.48 5.07 -11.15
C ILE A 32 7.28 4.07 -10.02
N ASP A 33 6.25 3.24 -10.09
CA ASP A 33 5.97 2.21 -9.09
C ASP A 33 7.14 1.20 -9.02
N PRO A 34 7.65 0.85 -7.82
CA PRO A 34 8.74 -0.11 -7.68
C PRO A 34 8.27 -1.56 -7.86
N ILE A 35 6.96 -1.80 -7.80
CA ILE A 35 6.32 -3.10 -7.88
C ILE A 35 4.97 -2.96 -8.59
N SER A 36 4.62 -3.93 -9.41
CA SER A 36 3.32 -4.00 -10.09
C SER A 36 2.24 -4.64 -9.21
N PRO A 37 0.95 -4.47 -9.55
CA PRO A 37 -0.14 -5.17 -8.87
C PRO A 37 0.00 -6.70 -8.90
N ASP A 38 0.47 -7.26 -10.02
CA ASP A 38 0.61 -8.72 -10.20
C ASP A 38 1.72 -9.28 -9.30
N GLU A 39 2.86 -8.60 -9.21
CA GLU A 39 3.95 -8.96 -8.30
C GLU A 39 3.53 -8.86 -6.83
N LEU A 40 2.77 -7.82 -6.47
CA LEU A 40 2.25 -7.64 -5.10
C LEU A 40 1.23 -8.73 -4.74
N ALA A 41 0.37 -9.12 -5.68
CA ALA A 41 -0.59 -10.21 -5.50
C ALA A 41 0.12 -11.55 -5.35
N GLY A 42 1.16 -11.81 -6.15
CA GLY A 42 2.01 -12.99 -6.01
C GLY A 42 2.70 -13.06 -4.65
N LEU A 43 3.25 -11.93 -4.17
CA LEU A 43 3.88 -11.86 -2.86
C LEU A 43 2.90 -12.19 -1.72
N ALA A 44 1.64 -11.77 -1.83
CA ALA A 44 0.61 -12.08 -0.84
C ALA A 44 0.15 -13.56 -0.83
N MET A 45 0.62 -14.39 -1.78
CA MET A 45 0.40 -15.84 -1.78
C MET A 45 1.45 -16.59 -0.96
N GLU A 46 2.56 -15.93 -0.58
CA GLU A 46 3.63 -16.54 0.18
C GLU A 46 3.26 -16.67 1.68
N ASN A 47 3.49 -17.85 2.27
CA ASN A 47 3.12 -18.14 3.66
C ASN A 47 3.82 -17.23 4.69
N GLU A 48 5.02 -16.74 4.37
CA GLU A 48 5.83 -15.91 5.27
C GLU A 48 5.45 -14.42 5.21
N VAL A 49 4.52 -14.05 4.32
CA VAL A 49 4.09 -12.68 4.09
C VAL A 49 2.77 -12.42 4.82
N ASP A 50 2.76 -11.46 5.75
CA ASP A 50 1.52 -10.98 6.35
C ASP A 50 0.76 -10.10 5.34
N SER A 51 -0.40 -10.59 4.91
CA SER A 51 -1.29 -9.89 3.98
C SER A 51 -2.74 -10.00 4.42
N ARG A 52 -3.55 -9.03 4.01
CA ARG A 52 -4.99 -9.02 4.25
C ARG A 52 -5.76 -8.44 3.07
N LEU A 53 -6.93 -9.00 2.84
CA LEU A 53 -7.91 -8.49 1.89
C LEU A 53 -9.08 -7.92 2.67
N VAL A 54 -9.39 -6.65 2.40
CA VAL A 54 -10.50 -5.95 3.04
C VAL A 54 -11.52 -5.61 1.97
N SER A 55 -12.77 -6.04 2.16
CA SER A 55 -13.88 -5.77 1.24
C SER A 55 -15.07 -5.14 1.95
N HIS A 56 -15.88 -4.43 1.18
CA HIS A 56 -17.10 -3.79 1.66
C HIS A 56 -18.25 -3.98 0.67
N GLN A 57 -19.27 -4.75 1.06
CA GLN A 57 -20.44 -5.01 0.24
C GLN A 57 -21.71 -4.85 1.06
N ASP A 58 -22.70 -4.13 0.50
CA ASP A 58 -24.02 -3.91 1.13
C ASP A 58 -23.95 -3.40 2.57
N GLY A 59 -23.03 -2.47 2.85
CA GLY A 59 -22.84 -1.89 4.18
C GLY A 59 -22.09 -2.79 5.16
N LYS A 60 -21.58 -3.95 4.72
CA LYS A 60 -20.86 -4.92 5.56
C LYS A 60 -19.39 -4.96 5.17
N TRP A 61 -18.53 -4.88 6.18
CA TRP A 61 -17.09 -5.06 6.03
C TRP A 61 -16.72 -6.51 6.26
N GLN A 62 -15.79 -7.01 5.44
CA GLN A 62 -15.18 -8.32 5.60
C GLN A 62 -13.66 -8.19 5.52
N VAL A 63 -12.96 -9.01 6.29
CA VAL A 63 -11.51 -9.11 6.28
C VAL A 63 -11.11 -10.58 6.18
N SER A 64 -10.24 -10.87 5.22
CA SER A 64 -9.59 -12.18 5.06
C SER A 64 -8.08 -11.99 5.22
N HIS A 65 -7.42 -12.88 5.95
CA HIS A 65 -5.96 -12.86 6.10
C HIS A 65 -5.34 -13.89 5.16
N GLY A 66 -4.19 -13.55 4.61
CA GLY A 66 -3.46 -14.41 3.70
C GLY A 66 -2.76 -15.58 4.41
N PRO A 67 -2.03 -16.41 3.64
CA PRO A 67 -1.86 -16.29 2.20
C PRO A 67 -3.14 -16.58 1.41
N PHE A 68 -3.20 -16.11 0.16
CA PHE A 68 -4.31 -16.35 -0.75
C PHE A 68 -3.93 -17.37 -1.82
N GLU A 69 -4.77 -18.36 -2.08
CA GLU A 69 -4.56 -19.33 -3.15
C GLU A 69 -5.09 -18.83 -4.50
N SER A 70 -6.12 -17.99 -4.50
CA SER A 70 -6.79 -17.47 -5.69
C SER A 70 -7.47 -16.13 -5.39
N TYR A 71 -7.55 -15.30 -6.43
CA TYR A 71 -8.24 -14.01 -6.42
C TYR A 71 -9.52 -14.01 -7.28
N ASP A 72 -9.91 -15.16 -7.85
CA ASP A 72 -10.99 -15.28 -8.86
C ASP A 72 -12.38 -14.96 -8.31
N HIS A 73 -12.54 -15.07 -6.99
CA HIS A 73 -13.80 -14.77 -6.30
C HIS A 73 -14.02 -13.27 -6.05
N LEU A 74 -13.02 -12.44 -6.33
CA LEU A 74 -13.11 -10.99 -6.18
C LEU A 74 -13.84 -10.37 -7.37
N GLY A 75 -14.74 -9.44 -7.08
CA GLY A 75 -15.37 -8.61 -8.11
C GLY A 75 -14.43 -7.49 -8.59
N GLU A 76 -14.94 -6.63 -9.47
CA GLU A 76 -14.17 -5.51 -10.02
C GLU A 76 -13.96 -4.34 -9.04
N ASN A 77 -14.75 -4.26 -7.96
CA ASN A 77 -14.83 -3.09 -7.09
C ASN A 77 -14.95 -3.45 -5.60
N ASN A 78 -14.78 -2.45 -4.74
CA ASN A 78 -15.06 -2.48 -3.30
C ASN A 78 -14.20 -3.44 -2.45
N TRP A 79 -12.97 -3.68 -2.86
CA TRP A 79 -11.99 -4.38 -2.05
C TRP A 79 -10.59 -3.78 -2.23
N SER A 80 -9.68 -4.07 -1.29
CA SER A 80 -8.27 -3.71 -1.35
C SER A 80 -7.43 -4.82 -0.74
N LEU A 81 -6.32 -5.15 -1.40
CA LEU A 81 -5.25 -5.99 -0.86
C LEU A 81 -4.25 -5.10 -0.11
N LEU A 82 -3.82 -5.53 1.07
CA LEU A 82 -2.78 -4.87 1.87
C LEU A 82 -1.72 -5.90 2.22
N VAL A 83 -0.48 -5.63 1.84
CA VAL A 83 0.67 -6.51 2.10
C VAL A 83 1.63 -5.78 3.04
N GLN A 84 2.03 -6.43 4.13
CA GLN A 84 2.93 -5.85 5.12
C GLN A 84 4.39 -6.08 4.74
N ALA A 85 5.26 -5.15 5.14
CA ALA A 85 6.70 -5.29 5.05
C ALA A 85 7.23 -5.72 3.65
N VAL A 86 6.64 -5.20 2.57
CA VAL A 86 7.04 -5.50 1.18
C VAL A 86 8.53 -5.21 0.95
N ASN A 87 9.12 -4.27 1.68
CA ASN A 87 10.55 -3.95 1.60
C ASN A 87 11.49 -5.05 2.14
N ASN A 88 10.97 -6.11 2.78
CA ASN A 88 11.76 -7.23 3.29
C ASN A 88 11.94 -8.36 2.25
N TRP A 89 11.21 -8.28 1.14
CA TRP A 89 11.14 -9.29 0.07
C TRP A 89 11.61 -8.67 -1.24
#